data_AF-A0A396PJ64-F1
#
_entry.id   AF-A0A396PJ64-F1
#
_cell.length_a   1.000
_cell.length_b   1.000
_cell.length_c   1.000
_cell.angle_alpha   90.00
_cell.angle_beta   90.00
_cell.angle_gamma   90.00
#
_symmetry.space_group_name_H-M   'P 1'
#
loop_
_entity.id
_entity.type
_entity.pdbx_description
1 polymer ?
#
loop_
_entity_poly.entity_id
_entity_poly.type
_entity_poly.pdbx_seq_one_letter_code
_entity_poly.pdbx_strand_id
1 'polypeptide(L)'
;MEQQTYTIREMSERFGLPASTLRYYEEIGLLTDVIHTESKKRIYTQQHIDCMTAILCFKRTGLPIAGIQEFFRLENDIPGNIDQMVAILKEHEQNTREKIERMESDLEHIQQKVRYYSAVRDAIKNGDEMPSWDSCGCEEKAQ
;
A
#
# COMPACT_ATOMS: atom_id res chain seq x y z
N MET A 1 -26.98 12.46 16.58
CA MET A 1 -26.56 11.37 15.68
C MET A 1 -25.57 10.54 16.45
N GLU A 2 -25.82 9.25 16.65
CA GLU A 2 -24.84 8.34 17.26
C GLU A 2 -23.64 8.24 16.32
N GLN A 3 -22.46 8.66 16.77
CA GLN A 3 -21.22 8.38 16.05
C GLN A 3 -20.91 6.91 16.19
N GLN A 4 -20.70 6.22 15.07
CA GLN A 4 -20.26 4.84 15.08
C GLN A 4 -18.88 4.77 15.74
N THR A 5 -18.77 3.89 16.73
CA THR A 5 -17.53 3.66 17.47
C THR A 5 -17.09 2.21 17.32
N TYR A 6 -15.79 1.98 17.49
CA TYR A 6 -15.16 0.68 17.31
C TYR A 6 -14.22 0.39 18.48
N THR A 7 -14.16 -0.87 18.87
CA THR A 7 -13.18 -1.38 19.82
C THR A 7 -11.86 -1.72 19.10
N ILE A 8 -10.78 -1.87 19.88
CA ILE A 8 -9.49 -2.33 19.33
C ILE A 8 -9.59 -3.69 18.61
N ARG A 9 -10.52 -4.55 19.04
CA ARG A 9 -10.76 -5.84 18.42
C ARG A 9 -11.41 -5.67 17.04
N GLU A 10 -12.44 -4.83 16.93
CA GLU A 10 -13.09 -4.55 15.64
C GLU A 10 -12.14 -3.86 14.67
N MET A 11 -11.29 -2.94 15.14
CA MET A 11 -10.22 -2.35 14.33
C MET A 11 -9.23 -3.40 13.86
N SER A 12 -8.79 -4.28 14.76
CA SER A 12 -7.84 -5.35 14.48
C SER A 12 -8.37 -6.31 13.42
N GLU A 13 -9.62 -6.73 13.55
CA GLU A 13 -10.31 -7.61 12.61
C GLU A 13 -10.52 -6.91 11.26
N ARG A 14 -10.97 -5.64 11.26
CA ARG A 14 -11.22 -4.86 10.05
C ARG A 14 -9.98 -4.68 9.18
N PHE A 15 -8.86 -4.34 9.80
CA PHE A 15 -7.61 -4.03 9.07
C PHE A 15 -6.67 -5.23 8.96
N GLY A 16 -7.00 -6.38 9.56
CA GLY A 16 -6.15 -7.56 9.57
C GLY A 16 -4.81 -7.31 10.30
N LEU A 17 -4.80 -6.43 11.31
CA LEU A 17 -3.60 -6.06 12.04
C LEU A 17 -3.68 -6.54 13.49
N PRO A 18 -2.56 -7.01 14.08
CA PRO A 18 -2.51 -7.25 15.51
C PRO A 18 -2.85 -5.98 16.31
N ALA A 19 -3.56 -6.14 17.44
CA ALA A 19 -3.85 -5.04 18.34
C ALA A 19 -2.59 -4.29 18.83
N SER A 20 -1.43 -4.94 18.89
CA SER A 20 -0.14 -4.29 19.18
C SER A 20 0.25 -3.26 18.13
N THR A 21 -0.06 -3.48 16.85
CA THR A 21 0.22 -2.52 15.76
C THR A 21 -0.63 -1.26 15.89
N LEU A 22 -1.90 -1.40 16.28
CA LEU A 22 -2.78 -0.24 16.53
C LEU A 22 -2.24 0.60 17.70
N ARG A 23 -1.84 -0.06 18.80
CA ARG A 23 -1.21 0.61 19.95
C ARG A 23 0.11 1.30 19.57
N TYR A 24 0.90 0.66 18.72
CA TYR A 24 2.12 1.26 18.20
C TYR A 24 1.82 2.53 17.39
N TYR A 25 0.79 2.53 16.54
CA TYR A 25 0.37 3.72 15.79
C TYR A 25 -0.18 4.83 16.69
N GLU A 26 -0.85 4.50 17.80
CA GLU A 26 -1.17 5.46 18.86
C GLU A 26 0.10 6.04 19.49
N GLU A 27 1.06 5.19 19.88
CA GLU A 27 2.28 5.57 20.57
C GLU A 27 3.15 6.54 19.76
N ILE A 28 3.24 6.33 18.45
CA ILE A 28 4.01 7.19 17.55
C ILE A 28 3.21 8.39 17.02
N GLY A 29 1.98 8.61 17.52
CA GLY A 29 1.16 9.79 17.21
C GLY A 29 0.46 9.77 15.85
N LEU A 30 0.30 8.60 15.21
CA LEU A 30 -0.46 8.47 13.97
C LEU A 30 -1.97 8.31 14.22
N LEU A 31 -2.35 7.66 15.32
CA LEU A 31 -3.73 7.58 15.78
C LEU A 31 -3.89 8.42 17.04
N THR A 32 -4.26 9.68 16.87
CA THR A 32 -4.52 10.62 17.97
C THR A 32 -5.98 10.56 18.41
N ASP A 33 -6.28 11.14 19.58
CA ASP A 33 -7.66 11.33 20.07
C ASP A 33 -8.48 10.04 20.30
N VAL A 34 -7.78 8.93 20.53
CA VAL A 34 -8.42 7.66 20.92
C VAL A 34 -9.11 7.82 22.27
N ILE A 35 -10.43 7.60 22.26
CA ILE A 35 -11.27 7.74 23.44
C ILE A 35 -11.04 6.56 24.37
N HIS A 36 -10.97 6.82 25.66
CA HIS A 36 -10.88 5.79 26.69
C HIS A 36 -12.16 5.79 27.53
N THR A 37 -12.82 4.63 27.63
CA THR A 37 -13.96 4.48 28.54
C THR A 37 -13.52 4.51 30.00
N GLU A 38 -14.46 4.66 30.93
CA GLU A 38 -14.19 4.57 32.38
C GLU A 38 -13.50 3.25 32.76
N SER A 39 -13.77 2.16 32.03
CA SER A 39 -13.09 0.87 32.18
C SER A 39 -11.73 0.77 31.45
N LYS A 40 -11.14 1.90 31.04
CA LYS A 40 -9.88 2.00 30.27
C LYS A 40 -9.87 1.26 28.93
N LYS A 41 -11.05 1.03 28.33
CA LYS A 41 -11.14 0.42 26.99
C LYS A 41 -10.95 1.50 25.92
N ARG A 42 -10.15 1.19 24.91
CA ARG A 42 -9.95 2.05 23.73
C ARG A 42 -11.17 2.01 22.82
N ILE A 43 -11.61 3.19 22.41
CA ILE A 43 -12.71 3.42 21.51
C ILE A 43 -12.22 4.30 20.37
N TYR A 44 -12.38 3.79 19.16
CA TYR A 44 -12.05 4.45 17.91
C TYR A 44 -13.35 4.95 17.25
N THR A 45 -13.21 5.93 16.38
CA THR A 45 -14.31 6.58 15.65
C THR A 45 -14.14 6.37 14.15
N GLN A 46 -15.10 6.83 13.35
CA GLN A 46 -14.95 6.81 11.90
C GLN A 46 -13.69 7.55 11.41
N GLN A 47 -13.30 8.65 12.05
CA GLN A 47 -12.07 9.38 11.70
C GLN A 47 -10.81 8.50 11.84
N HIS A 48 -10.78 7.61 12.84
CA HIS A 48 -9.69 6.66 13.01
C HIS A 48 -9.68 5.60 11.90
N ILE A 49 -10.84 5.23 11.35
CA ILE A 49 -10.94 4.33 10.19
C ILE A 49 -10.32 4.99 8.95
N ASP A 50 -10.64 6.27 8.73
CA ASP A 50 -10.15 7.02 7.57
C ASP A 50 -8.63 7.23 7.68
N CYS A 51 -8.14 7.59 8.87
CA CYS A 51 -6.72 7.69 9.17
C CYS A 51 -5.98 6.36 8.95
N MET A 52 -6.51 5.25 9.49
CA MET A 52 -5.93 3.91 9.28
C MET A 52 -5.87 3.53 7.80
N THR A 53 -6.88 3.91 7.03
CA THR A 53 -6.94 3.64 5.59
C THR A 53 -5.83 4.38 4.85
N ALA A 54 -5.60 5.65 5.21
CA ALA A 54 -4.50 6.45 4.66
C ALA A 54 -3.12 5.89 5.06
N ILE A 55 -2.90 5.59 6.35
CA ILE A 55 -1.63 5.01 6.85
C ILE A 55 -1.29 3.73 6.07
N LEU A 56 -2.26 2.83 5.91
CA LEU A 56 -2.04 1.56 5.21
C LEU A 56 -1.81 1.76 3.71
N CYS A 57 -2.50 2.71 3.09
CA CYS A 57 -2.28 3.06 1.69
C CYS A 57 -0.84 3.58 1.48
N PHE A 58 -0.42 4.57 2.27
CA PHE A 58 0.92 5.16 2.20
C PHE A 58 2.02 4.13 2.47
N LYS A 59 1.84 3.29 3.50
CA LYS A 59 2.79 2.23 3.82
C LYS A 59 2.92 1.20 2.69
N ARG A 60 1.79 0.76 2.10
CA ARG A 60 1.79 -0.20 0.98
C ARG A 60 2.45 0.35 -0.27
N THR A 61 2.29 1.64 -0.52
CA THR A 61 2.91 2.35 -1.67
C THR A 61 4.36 2.77 -1.39
N GLY A 62 4.85 2.52 -0.16
CA GLY A 62 6.26 2.65 0.21
C GLY A 62 6.66 4.01 0.75
N LEU A 63 5.73 4.80 1.27
CA LEU A 63 6.06 5.98 2.07
C LEU A 63 6.62 5.50 3.43
N PRO A 64 7.79 5.98 3.86
CA PRO A 64 8.36 5.60 5.14
C PRO A 64 7.50 6.12 6.30
N ILE A 65 7.55 5.43 7.45
CA ILE A 65 6.74 5.80 8.63
C ILE A 65 6.97 7.25 9.06
N ALA A 66 8.20 7.76 8.94
CA ALA A 66 8.54 9.14 9.24
C ALA A 66 7.83 10.13 8.30
N GLY A 67 7.68 9.80 7.01
CA GLY A 67 6.93 10.63 6.06
C GLY A 67 5.43 10.61 6.34
N ILE A 68 4.89 9.47 6.78
CA ILE A 68 3.50 9.37 7.23
C ILE A 68 3.28 10.23 8.48
N GLN A 69 4.19 10.16 9.47
CA GLN A 69 4.11 10.99 10.68
C GLN A 69 4.17 12.49 10.35
N GLU A 70 5.03 12.89 9.42
CA GLU A 70 5.12 14.28 9.00
C GLU A 70 3.82 14.75 8.35
N PHE A 71 3.22 13.94 7.47
CA PHE A 71 1.93 14.26 6.86
C PHE A 71 0.83 14.51 7.90
N PHE A 72 0.67 13.61 8.89
CA PHE A 72 -0.32 13.78 9.95
C PHE A 72 0.01 14.90 10.92
N ARG A 73 1.30 15.20 11.15
CA ARG A 73 1.71 16.37 11.94
C ARG A 73 1.23 17.67 11.29
N LEU A 74 1.36 17.78 9.97
CA LEU A 74 0.92 18.95 9.19
C LEU A 74 -0.61 19.08 9.18
N GLU A 75 -1.34 17.96 9.17
CA GLU A 75 -2.81 17.93 9.17
C GLU A 75 -3.43 18.56 10.43
N ASN A 76 -2.69 18.66 11.54
CA ASN A 76 -3.15 19.37 12.74
C ASN A 76 -3.38 20.88 12.51
N ASP A 77 -2.75 21.47 11.50
CA ASP A 77 -2.97 22.86 11.07
C ASP A 77 -2.95 22.95 9.54
N ILE A 78 -4.03 22.45 8.93
CA ILE A 78 -4.18 22.41 7.46
C ILE A 78 -4.00 23.80 6.82
N PRO A 79 -4.63 24.89 7.31
CA PRO A 79 -4.47 26.20 6.67
C PRO A 79 -3.01 26.69 6.60
N GLY A 80 -2.20 26.39 7.63
CA GLY A 80 -0.78 26.74 7.66
C GLY A 80 0.12 25.84 6.81
N ASN A 81 -0.32 24.60 6.53
CA ASN A 81 0.54 23.56 5.98
C ASN A 81 0.09 22.96 4.64
N ILE A 82 -1.04 23.42 4.07
CA ILE A 82 -1.67 22.80 2.90
C ILE A 82 -0.71 22.62 1.71
N ASP A 83 0.13 23.62 1.43
CA ASP A 83 1.10 23.55 0.32
C ASP A 83 2.16 22.46 0.54
N GLN A 84 2.63 22.30 1.78
CA GLN A 84 3.59 21.24 2.14
C GLN A 84 2.94 19.86 2.07
N MET A 85 1.69 19.73 2.54
CA MET A 85 0.94 18.48 2.44
C MET A 85 0.73 18.07 0.98
N VAL A 86 0.34 19.00 0.12
CA VAL A 86 0.17 18.77 -1.32
C VAL A 86 1.51 18.39 -1.97
N ALA A 87 2.62 19.01 -1.58
CA ALA A 87 3.94 18.67 -2.09
C ALA A 87 4.33 17.22 -1.74
N ILE A 88 4.16 16.81 -0.48
CA ILE A 88 4.42 15.42 -0.04
C ILE A 88 3.58 14.43 -0.84
N LEU A 89 2.28 14.71 -1.02
CA LEU A 89 1.39 13.82 -1.77
C LEU A 89 1.76 13.73 -3.24
N LYS A 90 2.13 14.84 -3.89
CA LYS A 90 2.57 14.86 -5.29
C LYS A 90 3.86 14.10 -5.51
N GLU A 91 4.84 14.29 -4.64
CA GLU A 91 6.09 13.54 -4.70
C GLU A 91 5.85 12.04 -4.54
N HIS A 92 5.00 11.66 -3.57
CA HIS A 92 4.65 10.27 -3.35
C HIS A 92 3.83 9.67 -4.50
N GLU A 93 2.93 10.45 -5.11
CA GLU A 93 2.19 10.07 -6.33
C GLU A 93 3.15 9.75 -7.47
N GLN A 94 4.10 10.64 -7.75
CA GLN A 94 5.09 10.45 -8.81
C GLN A 94 5.96 9.21 -8.56
N ASN A 95 6.48 9.05 -7.33
CA ASN A 95 7.24 7.87 -6.92
C ASN A 95 6.44 6.57 -7.08
N THR A 96 5.12 6.62 -6.79
CA THR A 96 4.24 5.46 -6.94
C THR A 96 4.02 5.13 -8.41
N ARG A 97 3.83 6.14 -9.27
CA ARG A 97 3.68 5.96 -10.73
C ARG A 97 4.91 5.29 -11.34
N GLU A 98 6.11 5.75 -11.00
CA GLU A 98 7.35 5.14 -11.49
C GLU A 98 7.53 3.69 -11.03
N LYS A 99 7.05 3.35 -9.82
CA LYS A 99 7.03 1.95 -9.37
C LYS A 99 6.05 1.11 -10.19
N ILE A 100 4.88 1.64 -10.53
CA ILE A 100 3.89 0.94 -11.37
C ILE A 100 4.50 0.66 -12.75
N GLU A 101 5.07 1.66 -13.41
CA GLU A 101 5.68 1.50 -14.74
C GLU A 101 6.80 0.44 -14.74
N ARG A 102 7.67 0.45 -13.71
CA ARG A 102 8.69 -0.60 -13.54
C ARG A 102 8.08 -1.99 -13.33
N MET A 103 7.07 -2.10 -12.46
CA MET A 103 6.39 -3.37 -12.21
C MET A 103 5.66 -3.91 -13.44
N GLU A 104 5.10 -3.04 -14.28
CA GLU A 104 4.50 -3.42 -15.57
C GLU A 104 5.57 -3.97 -16.52
N SER A 105 6.72 -3.30 -16.66
CA SER A 105 7.85 -3.81 -17.45
C SER A 105 8.38 -5.15 -16.93
N ASP A 106 8.50 -5.31 -15.61
CA ASP A 106 8.92 -6.57 -14.99
C ASP A 106 7.90 -7.68 -15.24
N LEU A 107 6.60 -7.36 -15.16
CA LEU A 107 5.52 -8.29 -15.43
C LEU A 107 5.53 -8.78 -16.88
N GLU A 108 5.79 -7.91 -17.84
CA GLU A 108 5.94 -8.29 -19.25
C GLU A 108 7.07 -9.31 -19.45
N HIS A 109 8.22 -9.07 -18.81
CA HIS A 109 9.35 -10.01 -18.86
C HIS A 109 9.00 -11.36 -18.23
N ILE A 110 8.31 -11.36 -17.09
CA ILE A 110 7.82 -12.59 -16.44
C ILE A 110 6.84 -13.33 -17.37
N GLN A 111 5.92 -12.63 -18.02
CA GLN A 111 4.96 -13.22 -18.94
C GLN A 111 5.65 -13.85 -20.17
N GLN A 112 6.71 -13.22 -20.70
CA GLN A 112 7.54 -13.82 -21.75
C GLN A 112 8.17 -15.14 -21.27
N LYS A 113 8.73 -15.16 -20.05
CA LYS A 113 9.25 -16.40 -19.45
C LYS A 113 8.17 -17.47 -19.36
N VAL A 114 6.98 -17.12 -18.89
CA VAL A 114 5.85 -18.06 -18.78
C VAL A 114 5.47 -18.63 -20.14
N ARG A 115 5.37 -17.81 -21.19
CA ARG A 115 5.09 -18.28 -22.56
C ARG A 115 6.16 -19.24 -23.06
N TYR A 116 7.42 -18.85 -22.97
CA TYR A 116 8.55 -19.66 -23.41
C TYR A 116 8.58 -21.02 -22.70
N TYR A 117 8.55 -21.03 -21.36
CA TYR A 117 8.63 -22.29 -20.62
C TYR A 117 7.38 -23.16 -20.76
N SER A 118 6.21 -22.57 -21.04
CA SER A 118 5.01 -23.33 -21.41
C SER A 118 5.21 -24.05 -22.76
N ALA A 119 5.75 -23.36 -23.76
CA ALA A 119 6.06 -23.95 -25.06
C ALA A 119 7.13 -25.05 -24.94
N VAL A 120 8.20 -24.82 -24.16
CA VAL A 120 9.23 -25.83 -23.86
C VAL A 120 8.61 -27.08 -23.24
N ARG A 121 7.74 -26.91 -22.23
CA ARG A 121 7.04 -28.02 -21.58
C ARG A 121 6.22 -28.83 -22.58
N ASP A 122 5.54 -28.16 -23.50
CA ASP A 122 4.68 -28.81 -24.47
C ASP A 122 5.50 -29.54 -25.56
N ALA A 123 6.61 -28.94 -26.02
CA ALA A 123 7.56 -29.60 -26.92
C ALA A 123 8.17 -30.87 -26.30
N ILE A 124 8.56 -30.83 -25.02
CA ILE A 124 9.08 -32.01 -24.28
C ILE A 124 8.04 -33.14 -24.24
N LYS A 125 6.76 -32.81 -24.05
CA LYS A 125 5.68 -33.82 -23.98
C LYS A 125 5.42 -34.47 -25.33
N ASN A 126 5.49 -33.69 -26.41
CA ASN A 126 5.16 -34.14 -27.75
C ASN A 126 6.36 -34.73 -28.49
N GLY A 127 7.59 -34.49 -28.00
CA GLY A 127 8.82 -34.82 -28.71
C GLY A 127 9.11 -33.86 -29.88
N ASP A 128 8.59 -32.64 -29.82
CA ASP A 128 8.77 -31.61 -30.85
C ASP A 128 10.13 -30.89 -30.70
N GLU A 129 10.47 -30.08 -31.71
CA GLU A 129 11.64 -29.19 -31.65
C GLU A 129 11.50 -28.15 -30.53
N MET A 130 12.62 -27.85 -29.87
CA MET A 130 12.64 -26.91 -28.75
C MET A 130 12.37 -25.48 -29.23
N PRO A 131 11.40 -24.75 -28.65
CA PRO A 131 11.13 -23.37 -29.04
C PRO A 131 12.31 -22.46 -28.70
N SER A 132 12.45 -21.36 -29.45
CA SER A 132 13.46 -20.33 -29.19
C SER A 132 12.92 -19.23 -28.29
N TRP A 133 13.77 -18.69 -27.41
CA TRP A 133 13.43 -17.56 -26.54
C TRP A 133 12.94 -16.34 -27.32
N ASP A 134 13.60 -16.04 -28.44
CA ASP A 134 13.30 -14.88 -29.29
C ASP A 134 11.98 -15.06 -30.06
N SER A 135 11.55 -16.31 -30.26
CA SER A 135 10.28 -16.62 -30.94
C SER A 135 9.05 -16.54 -30.04
N CYS A 136 9.24 -16.40 -28.72
CA CYS A 136 8.15 -16.35 -27.72
C CYS A 136 7.95 -14.94 -27.10
N GLY A 137 8.71 -13.94 -27.55
CA GLY A 137 8.75 -12.58 -27.01
C GLY A 137 7.98 -11.53 -27.83
N CYS A 138 7.35 -10.59 -27.13
CA CYS A 138 6.64 -9.44 -27.68
C CYS A 138 7.57 -8.51 -28.44
N GLU A 139 7.08 -7.89 -29.52
CA GLU A 139 7.77 -6.82 -30.27
C GLU A 139 8.37 -5.80 -29.30
N GLU A 140 9.68 -5.63 -29.35
CA GLU A 140 10.41 -4.58 -28.64
C GLU A 140 9.71 -3.24 -28.88
N LYS A 141 9.01 -2.71 -27.87
CA LYS A 141 8.69 -1.29 -27.89
C LYS A 141 9.96 -0.55 -27.53
N ALA A 142 10.70 -0.20 -28.59
CA ALA A 142 11.83 0.70 -28.55
C ALA A 142 11.50 1.96 -27.74
N GLN A 143 12.44 2.32 -26.86
CA GLN A 143 12.50 3.52 -26.04
C GLN A 143 12.45 4.80 -26.89
#